data_AF-A0A238JTV3-F1
#
_entry.id   AF-A0A238JTV3-F1
#
_cell.length_a   1.000
_cell.length_b   1.000
_cell.length_c   1.000
_cell.angle_alpha   90.00
_cell.angle_beta   90.00
_cell.angle_gamma   90.00
#
_symmetry.space_group_name_H-M   'P 1'
#
loop_
_entity.id
_entity.type
_entity.pdbx_description
1 polymer ?
#
loop_
_entity_poly.entity_id
_entity_poly.type
_entity_poly.pdbx_seq_one_letter_code
_entity_poly.pdbx_strand_id
1 'polypeptide(L)'
;MINLPRLINYAALPVLLVATWLGLQWPWGLVFLWWAIPSIRSGQAFLIDAVNRDTDPLLFWTVTVLWMVLGGLMVTADIAPAIYPAWLV
;
A
#
# COMPACT_ATOMS: atom_id res chain seq x y z
N MET A 1 -10.52 -9.75 -26.32
CA MET A 1 -9.20 -9.67 -25.62
C MET A 1 -9.44 -9.17 -24.22
N ILE A 2 -9.13 -9.96 -23.19
CA ILE A 2 -9.30 -9.57 -21.78
C ILE A 2 -8.15 -8.61 -21.41
N ASN A 3 -8.47 -7.44 -20.85
CA ASN A 3 -7.48 -6.49 -20.37
C ASN A 3 -7.16 -6.81 -18.90
N LEU A 4 -6.05 -7.49 -18.65
CA LEU A 4 -5.65 -7.99 -17.34
C LEU A 4 -5.56 -6.89 -16.26
N PRO A 5 -4.94 -5.71 -16.51
CA PRO A 5 -4.97 -4.59 -15.56
C PRO A 5 -6.38 -4.13 -15.17
N ARG A 6 -7.30 -4.04 -16.13
CA ARG A 6 -8.70 -3.69 -15.85
C ARG A 6 -9.37 -4.75 -14.97
N LEU A 7 -9.15 -6.03 -15.26
CA LEU A 7 -9.71 -7.11 -14.45
C LEU A 7 -9.19 -7.08 -13.02
N ILE A 8 -7.89 -6.84 -12.82
CA ILE A 8 -7.29 -6.70 -11.49
C ILE A 8 -7.95 -5.57 -10.72
N ASN A 9 -8.18 -4.40 -11.34
CA ASN A 9 -8.86 -3.29 -10.67
C ASN A 9 -10.32 -3.63 -10.29
N TYR A 10 -11.06 -4.29 -11.18
CA TYR A 10 -12.44 -4.73 -10.89
C TYR A 10 -12.51 -5.81 -9.81
N ALA A 11 -11.49 -6.63 -9.66
CA ALA A 11 -11.40 -7.62 -8.59
C ALA A 11 -10.90 -7.01 -7.27
N ALA A 12 -9.92 -6.11 -7.32
CA ALA A 12 -9.33 -5.49 -6.15
C ALA A 12 -10.35 -4.62 -5.40
N LEU A 13 -11.19 -3.87 -6.12
CA LEU A 13 -12.17 -2.98 -5.49
C LEU A 13 -13.13 -3.71 -4.51
N PRO A 14 -13.90 -4.74 -4.92
CA PRO A 14 -14.77 -5.45 -4.00
C PRO A 14 -14.00 -6.18 -2.90
N VAL A 15 -12.81 -6.73 -3.18
CA VAL A 15 -11.96 -7.37 -2.17
C VAL A 15 -11.57 -6.39 -1.07
N LEU A 16 -11.12 -5.19 -1.44
CA LEU A 16 -10.73 -4.15 -0.50
C LEU A 16 -11.93 -3.59 0.28
N LEU A 17 -13.09 -3.43 -0.36
CA LEU A 17 -14.31 -3.00 0.33
C LEU A 17 -14.79 -4.03 1.36
N VAL A 18 -14.78 -5.32 1.01
CA VAL A 18 -15.13 -6.40 1.94
C VAL A 18 -14.10 -6.49 3.07
N ALA A 19 -12.81 -6.33 2.76
CA ALA A 19 -11.75 -6.28 3.78
C ALA A 19 -12.00 -5.16 4.79
N THR A 20 -12.28 -3.94 4.30
CA THR A 20 -12.64 -2.79 5.17
C THR A 20 -13.87 -3.08 6.02
N TRP A 21 -14.91 -3.68 5.44
CA TRP A 21 -16.14 -4.02 6.17
C TRP A 21 -15.89 -5.04 7.29
N LEU A 22 -15.00 -6.00 7.06
CA LEU A 22 -14.62 -7.02 8.02
C LEU A 22 -13.52 -6.57 9.00
N GLY A 23 -13.01 -5.34 8.87
CA GLY A 23 -11.91 -4.82 9.68
C GLY A 23 -10.52 -5.38 9.33
N LEU A 24 -10.39 -6.10 8.20
CA LEU A 24 -9.11 -6.67 7.75
C LEU A 24 -8.22 -5.59 7.13
N GLN A 25 -7.04 -5.41 7.69
CA GLN A 25 -6.03 -4.43 7.29
C GLN A 25 -5.04 -5.00 6.27
N TRP A 26 -4.71 -6.30 6.37
CA TRP A 26 -3.66 -6.90 5.56
C TRP A 26 -3.85 -6.76 4.03
N PRO A 27 -5.07 -6.79 3.45
CA PRO A 27 -5.23 -6.63 2.01
C PRO A 27 -4.84 -5.22 1.54
N TRP A 28 -5.17 -4.19 2.33
CA TRP A 28 -4.71 -2.82 2.09
C TRP A 28 -3.20 -2.69 2.25
N GLY A 29 -2.62 -3.38 3.23
CA GLY A 29 -1.19 -3.41 3.42
C GLY A 29 -0.44 -3.94 2.19
N LEU A 30 -0.92 -5.03 1.59
CA LEU A 30 -0.38 -5.56 0.34
C LEU A 30 -0.50 -4.57 -0.83
N VAL A 31 -1.58 -3.80 -0.91
CA VAL A 31 -1.74 -2.77 -1.94
C VAL A 31 -0.71 -1.66 -1.78
N PHE A 32 -0.46 -1.18 -0.56
CA PHE A 32 0.60 -0.19 -0.32
C PHE A 32 1.98 -0.70 -0.72
N LEU A 33 2.31 -1.94 -0.34
CA LEU A 33 3.57 -2.58 -0.73
C LEU A 33 3.67 -2.74 -2.26
N TRP A 34 2.55 -3.12 -2.89
CA TRP A 34 2.48 -3.24 -4.34
C TRP A 34 2.70 -1.89 -5.03
N TRP A 35 2.14 -0.79 -4.52
CA TRP A 35 2.32 0.55 -5.07
C TRP A 35 3.74 1.10 -4.96
N ALA A 36 4.52 0.67 -3.96
CA ALA A 36 5.92 1.07 -3.85
C ALA A 36 6.74 0.65 -5.09
N ILE A 37 6.47 -0.53 -5.66
CA ILE A 37 7.22 -1.06 -6.82
C ILE A 37 7.11 -0.17 -8.07
N PRO A 38 5.91 0.13 -8.63
CA PRO A 38 5.78 1.00 -9.78
C PRO A 38 6.24 2.42 -9.47
N SER A 39 6.03 2.94 -8.26
CA SER A 39 6.52 4.27 -7.87
C SER A 39 8.04 4.36 -7.86
N ILE A 40 8.73 3.31 -7.40
CA ILE A 40 10.19 3.27 -7.44
C ILE A 40 10.69 3.19 -8.88
N ARG A 41 10.00 2.44 -9.76
CA ARG A 41 10.37 2.30 -11.18
C ARG A 41 10.09 3.56 -12.00
N SER A 42 8.98 4.23 -11.75
CA SER A 42 8.59 5.46 -12.45
C SER A 42 9.30 6.70 -11.91
N GLY A 43 9.78 6.65 -10.67
CA GLY A 43 10.29 7.83 -9.96
C GLY A 43 9.19 8.76 -9.49
N GLN A 44 7.92 8.33 -9.50
CA GLN A 44 6.76 9.14 -9.12
C GLN A 44 5.95 8.42 -8.04
N ALA A 45 5.77 9.07 -6.89
CA ALA A 45 4.89 8.63 -5.81
C ALA A 45 3.71 9.62 -5.68
N PHE A 46 2.58 9.17 -5.15
CA PHE A 46 1.43 10.05 -4.88
C PHE A 46 1.27 10.20 -3.37
N LEU A 47 1.12 11.42 -2.86
CA LEU A 47 0.75 11.65 -1.46
C LEU A 47 -0.58 12.40 -1.39
N ILE A 48 -0.55 13.67 -1.78
CA ILE A 48 -1.73 14.48 -2.10
C ILE A 48 -1.72 14.70 -3.62
N ASP A 49 -0.60 15.22 -4.10
CA ASP A 49 -0.25 15.28 -5.51
C ASP A 49 0.91 14.33 -5.84
N ALA A 50 1.29 14.31 -7.12
CA ALA A 50 2.47 13.61 -7.59
C ALA A 50 3.77 14.23 -7.04
N VAL A 51 4.59 13.41 -6.41
CA VAL A 51 5.95 13.71 -5.96
C VAL A 51 6.93 12.99 -6.87
N ASN A 52 7.79 13.75 -7.57
CA ASN A 52 8.79 13.20 -8.48
C ASN A 52 10.16 13.16 -7.80
N ARG A 53 10.86 12.04 -7.95
CA ARG A 53 12.20 11.82 -7.41
C ARG A 53 13.22 12.83 -7.93
N ASP A 54 13.09 13.25 -9.18
CA ASP A 54 14.06 14.13 -9.83
C ASP A 54 13.95 15.58 -9.32
N THR A 55 12.78 16.00 -8.85
CA THR A 55 12.54 17.36 -8.35
C THR A 55 12.60 17.44 -6.82
N ASP A 56 12.06 16.43 -6.12
CA ASP A 56 12.06 16.37 -4.66
C ASP A 56 12.37 14.94 -4.17
N PRO A 57 13.66 14.54 -4.20
CA PRO A 57 14.08 13.17 -3.89
C PRO A 57 13.85 12.82 -2.41
N LEU A 58 13.99 13.78 -1.50
CA LEU A 58 13.81 13.54 -0.06
C LEU A 58 12.34 13.23 0.24
N LEU A 59 11.41 14.05 -0.28
CA LEU A 59 9.98 13.81 -0.10
C LEU A 59 9.56 12.50 -0.78
N PHE A 60 10.06 12.24 -2.00
CA PHE A 60 9.79 10.99 -2.73
C PHE A 60 10.13 9.75 -1.88
N TRP A 61 11.35 9.70 -1.33
CA TRP A 61 11.78 8.55 -0.53
C TRP A 61 11.05 8.47 0.80
N THR A 62 10.74 9.61 1.43
CA THR A 62 9.94 9.65 2.66
C THR A 62 8.56 9.03 2.45
N VAL A 63 7.85 9.43 1.39
CA VAL A 63 6.52 8.88 1.04
C VAL A 63 6.62 7.39 0.70
N THR A 64 7.62 7.00 -0.09
CA THR A 64 7.82 5.59 -0.47
C THR A 64 8.09 4.71 0.76
N VAL A 65 8.97 5.15 1.67
CA VAL A 65 9.26 4.43 2.92
C VAL A 65 8.02 4.39 3.81
N LEU A 66 7.27 5.49 3.93
CA LEU A 66 6.01 5.52 4.66
C LEU A 66 5.04 4.46 4.15
N TRP A 67 4.86 4.35 2.84
CA TRP A 67 4.01 3.30 2.24
C TRP A 67 4.51 1.90 2.54
N MET A 68 5.82 1.67 2.47
CA MET A 68 6.39 0.37 2.80
C MET A 68 6.20 0.00 4.27
N VAL A 69 6.40 0.95 5.18
CA VAL A 69 6.23 0.76 6.62
C VAL A 69 4.75 0.52 6.95
N LEU A 70 3.84 1.39 6.49
CA LEU A 70 2.40 1.22 6.71
C LEU A 70 1.90 -0.09 6.09
N GLY A 71 2.35 -0.42 4.88
CA GLY A 71 2.02 -1.66 4.22
C GLY A 71 2.44 -2.89 5.03
N GLY A 72 3.69 -2.90 5.50
CA GLY A 72 4.21 -3.95 6.38
C GLY A 72 3.41 -4.07 7.67
N LEU A 73 3.15 -2.95 8.35
CA LEU A 73 2.38 -2.95 9.59
C LEU A 73 0.95 -3.48 9.38
N MET A 74 0.24 -3.00 8.36
CA MET A 74 -1.12 -3.48 8.10
C MET A 74 -1.16 -4.98 7.79
N VAL A 75 -0.14 -5.52 7.09
CA VAL A 75 -0.02 -6.97 6.85
C VAL A 75 0.20 -7.73 8.15
N THR A 76 1.14 -7.27 8.99
CA THR A 76 1.43 -7.98 10.24
C THR A 76 0.30 -7.86 11.26
N ALA A 77 -0.52 -6.81 11.20
CA ALA A 77 -1.60 -6.55 12.18
C ALA A 77 -2.58 -7.73 12.29
N ASP A 78 -2.99 -8.29 11.15
CA ASP A 78 -3.92 -9.41 11.12
C ASP A 78 -3.22 -10.78 11.14
N ILE A 79 -2.02 -10.88 10.54
CA ILE A 79 -1.33 -12.17 10.33
C ILE A 79 -0.50 -12.59 11.55
N ALA A 80 0.14 -11.63 12.21
CA ALA A 80 1.04 -11.88 13.32
C ALA A 80 0.86 -10.83 14.42
N PRO A 81 -0.34 -10.76 15.04
CA PRO A 81 -0.64 -9.79 16.09
C PRO A 81 0.33 -9.87 17.27
N ALA A 82 0.95 -11.03 17.51
CA ALA A 82 1.96 -11.23 18.54
C ALA A 82 3.28 -10.48 18.32
N ILE A 83 3.54 -9.94 17.11
CA ILE A 83 4.72 -9.11 16.82
C ILE A 83 4.47 -7.66 17.29
N TYR A 84 3.22 -7.28 17.55
CA TYR A 84 2.88 -5.98 18.10
C TYR A 84 3.01 -5.96 19.62
N PRO A 85 3.65 -4.93 20.19
CA PRO A 85 3.49 -4.68 21.60
C PRO A 85 2.03 -4.30 21.88
N ALA A 86 1.48 -4.75 23.01
CA ALA A 86 0.04 -4.68 23.35
C ALA A 86 -0.58 -3.27 23.38
N TRP A 87 0.20 -2.20 23.16
CA TRP A 87 -0.28 -0.82 23.06
C TRP A 87 -0.58 -0.38 21.61
N LEU A 88 -0.33 -1.25 20.62
CA LEU A 88 -0.64 -1.02 19.20
C LEU A 88 -1.94 -1.70 18.72
N VAL A 89 -2.66 -2.41 19.61
CA VAL A 89 -3.93 -3.10 19.33
C VAL A 89 -5.03 -2.56 20.23
#